data_AF-A0A9Y3R6K6-F1
#
_entry.id   AF-A0A9Y3R6K6-F1
#
_cell.length_a   1.000
_cell.length_b   1.000
_cell.length_c   1.000
_cell.angle_alpha   90.00
_cell.angle_beta   90.00
_cell.angle_gamma   90.00
#
_symmetry.space_group_name_H-M   'P 1'
#
loop_
_entity.id
_entity.type
_entity.pdbx_description
1 polymer ?
#
loop_
_entity_poly.entity_id
_entity_poly.type
_entity_poly.pdbx_seq_one_letter_code
_entity_poly.pdbx_strand_id
1 'polypeptide(L)'
;MARSKARVYTCCALILLCLVAIIVCIAVLARRKCPTGTFSKAAVAADSGRCSEIGRDILQKGGSPVDGAIAALLCTSIMNPQSAGIGGGSIFTIMDVSGKVKIINSRETAPANLNPDLLKSCNSTIQVKKDSRWIGVPGEIRGYAEAHQLYGKLPWADLFQPTIKLAREGFPLPYVQSLYLPTINTSSTQSLRKLYSDENGNLLKAGDTVKFEKLADTLEMIANEGPDVFYSGTIAKDLISDIQKEGGTLTLQDLASYKVTVTDAWAVPLGEYQMYFPPPPAGGIILSFILNIMKGYKMNSQLKTTDEKILYYHRYIEAFKFSNGLKKHIRDPKFHSNKMAKNFTEGSFADNIRILISSDKTHDLQYYGITPYLESMGTTHVSVLTEDGSAVSVTSSINHIFGSKVFSPSTGIILNNQLYDFCRRAESISTDSEEAAVTLRHIFLKIRRAASLLYGSSCAEVSVEDTGDWIDWWEYDHYWNGLGAHKPPLVWKEP
;
A
#
# COMPACT_ATOMS: atom_id res chain seq x y z
N MET A 1 -54.40 35.16 43.03
CA MET A 1 -54.20 34.59 41.67
C MET A 1 -52.75 34.54 41.18
N ALA A 2 -51.82 35.39 41.65
CA ALA A 2 -50.42 35.39 41.16
C ALA A 2 -49.59 34.11 41.47
N ARG A 3 -49.80 33.49 42.65
CA ARG A 3 -49.11 32.24 43.04
C ARG A 3 -49.47 31.02 42.16
N SER A 4 -50.62 31.04 41.49
CA SER A 4 -51.05 29.92 40.63
C SER A 4 -50.33 29.98 39.27
N LYS A 5 -50.12 31.17 38.71
CA LYS A 5 -49.41 31.35 37.43
C LYS A 5 -47.94 30.92 37.52
N ALA A 6 -47.25 31.28 38.62
CA ALA A 6 -45.86 30.86 38.84
C ALA A 6 -45.72 29.32 38.86
N ARG A 7 -46.61 28.61 39.57
CA ARG A 7 -46.63 27.14 39.58
C ARG A 7 -46.89 26.53 38.20
N VAL A 8 -47.76 27.15 37.40
CA VAL A 8 -48.02 26.72 36.02
C VAL A 8 -46.78 26.89 35.15
N TYR A 9 -46.09 28.04 35.21
CA TYR A 9 -44.85 28.26 34.45
C TYR A 9 -43.73 27.31 34.86
N THR A 10 -43.54 27.05 36.16
CA THR A 10 -42.54 26.07 36.63
C THR A 10 -42.88 24.66 36.16
N CYS A 11 -44.16 24.28 36.15
CA CYS A 11 -44.60 22.98 35.67
C CYS A 11 -44.39 22.83 34.15
N CYS A 12 -44.72 23.86 33.36
CA CYS A 12 -44.45 23.88 31.92
C CYS A 12 -42.93 23.81 31.61
N ALA A 13 -42.10 24.51 32.37
CA ALA A 13 -40.64 24.46 32.19
C ALA A 13 -40.06 23.07 32.51
N LEU A 14 -40.56 22.41 33.57
CA LEU A 14 -40.17 21.04 33.91
C LEU A 14 -40.61 20.03 32.85
N ILE A 15 -41.83 20.16 32.31
CA ILE A 15 -42.32 19.33 31.21
C ILE A 15 -41.47 19.52 29.96
N LEU A 16 -41.10 20.76 29.63
CA LEU A 16 -40.23 21.06 28.48
C LEU A 16 -38.84 20.44 28.66
N LEU A 17 -38.25 20.56 29.86
CA LEU A 17 -36.96 19.94 30.20
C LEU A 17 -37.01 18.42 30.10
N CYS A 18 -38.08 17.78 30.61
CA CYS A 18 -38.28 16.35 30.47
C CYS A 18 -38.44 15.92 29.01
N LEU A 19 -39.18 16.68 28.20
CA LEU A 19 -39.33 16.42 26.77
C LEU A 19 -37.99 16.53 26.03
N VAL A 20 -37.20 17.57 26.30
CA VAL A 20 -35.86 17.73 25.72
C VAL A 20 -34.95 16.58 26.15
N ALA A 21 -34.96 16.19 27.43
CA ALA A 21 -34.19 15.05 27.91
C ALA A 21 -34.59 13.73 27.24
N ILE A 22 -35.90 13.49 27.05
CA ILE A 22 -36.42 12.31 26.34
C ILE A 22 -35.99 12.34 24.87
N ILE A 23 -36.08 13.48 24.18
CA ILE A 23 -35.65 13.61 22.78
C ILE A 23 -34.15 13.37 22.65
N VAL A 24 -33.33 13.91 23.54
CA VAL A 24 -31.88 13.66 23.56
C VAL A 24 -31.58 12.20 23.85
N CYS A 25 -32.28 11.58 24.81
CA CYS A 25 -32.10 10.18 25.16
C CYS A 25 -32.50 9.26 23.99
N ILE A 26 -33.62 9.54 23.32
CA ILE A 26 -34.04 8.85 22.10
C ILE A 26 -33.01 9.08 20.98
N ALA A 27 -32.51 10.29 20.77
CA ALA A 27 -31.51 10.56 19.74
C ALA A 27 -30.17 9.83 20.00
N VAL A 28 -29.76 9.71 21.27
CA VAL A 28 -28.55 8.99 21.68
C VAL A 28 -28.75 7.47 21.57
N LEU A 29 -29.91 6.95 21.98
CA LEU A 29 -30.23 5.51 21.93
C LEU A 29 -30.59 5.04 20.51
N ALA A 30 -31.14 5.92 19.67
CA ALA A 30 -31.49 5.67 18.27
C ALA A 30 -30.31 5.90 17.31
N ARG A 31 -29.14 6.35 17.79
CA ARG A 31 -27.89 6.24 17.01
C ARG A 31 -27.64 4.75 16.80
N ARG A 32 -28.09 4.25 15.64
CA ARG A 32 -27.83 2.90 15.17
C ARG A 32 -26.31 2.70 15.23
N LYS A 33 -25.85 1.87 16.15
CA LYS A 33 -24.50 1.31 16.05
C LYS A 33 -24.48 0.53 14.76
N CYS A 34 -23.56 0.88 13.87
CA CYS A 34 -23.30 0.11 12.67
C CYS A 34 -23.01 -1.35 13.07
N PRO A 35 -23.55 -2.36 12.37
CA PRO A 35 -23.10 -3.74 12.51
C PRO A 35 -21.57 -3.83 12.51
N THR A 36 -21.01 -4.82 13.23
CA THR A 36 -19.56 -5.05 13.25
C THR A 36 -18.99 -5.10 11.83
N GLY A 37 -17.95 -4.30 11.56
CA GLY A 37 -17.32 -4.21 10.23
C GLY A 37 -17.99 -3.22 9.26
N THR A 38 -19.02 -2.49 9.69
CA THR A 38 -19.66 -1.44 8.87
C THR A 38 -19.42 -0.05 9.48
N PHE A 39 -19.23 0.95 8.61
CA PHE A 39 -18.94 2.32 9.01
C PHE A 39 -19.84 3.27 8.22
N SER A 40 -20.43 4.26 8.89
CA SER A 40 -21.39 5.18 8.27
C SER A 40 -20.77 6.41 7.61
N LYS A 41 -19.47 6.64 7.83
CA LYS A 41 -18.79 7.90 7.46
C LYS A 41 -17.51 7.69 6.66
N ALA A 42 -16.62 6.86 7.17
CA ALA A 42 -15.37 6.55 6.52
C ALA A 42 -14.78 5.26 7.07
N ALA A 43 -13.87 4.65 6.33
CA ALA A 43 -13.07 3.51 6.76
C ALA A 43 -11.60 3.72 6.33
N VAL A 44 -10.69 3.28 7.18
CA VAL A 44 -9.24 3.22 6.93
C VAL A 44 -8.79 1.81 7.22
N ALA A 45 -8.10 1.19 6.26
CA ALA A 45 -7.47 -0.10 6.40
C ALA A 45 -5.98 0.05 6.12
N ALA A 46 -5.16 -0.31 7.10
CA ALA A 46 -3.70 -0.38 7.02
C ALA A 46 -3.22 -1.67 7.67
N ASP A 47 -1.98 -2.09 7.39
CA ASP A 47 -1.37 -3.31 7.93
C ASP A 47 -1.27 -3.34 9.47
N SER A 48 -1.47 -2.21 10.14
CA SER A 48 -1.50 -2.09 11.60
C SER A 48 -2.79 -1.40 12.05
N GLY A 49 -3.41 -1.94 13.09
CA GLY A 49 -4.56 -1.32 13.75
C GLY A 49 -4.25 0.10 14.20
N ARG A 50 -3.05 0.35 14.76
CA ARG A 50 -2.64 1.67 15.23
C ARG A 50 -2.52 2.69 14.10
N CYS A 51 -2.03 2.29 12.92
CA CYS A 51 -1.94 3.18 11.77
C CYS A 51 -3.31 3.43 11.13
N SER A 52 -4.21 2.44 11.18
CA SER A 52 -5.62 2.62 10.79
C SER A 52 -6.32 3.64 11.71
N GLU A 53 -6.04 3.59 13.02
CA GLU A 53 -6.55 4.55 14.00
C GLU A 53 -6.02 5.96 13.76
N ILE A 54 -4.72 6.13 13.50
CA ILE A 54 -4.13 7.44 13.18
C ILE A 54 -4.76 8.02 11.92
N GLY A 55 -4.91 7.23 10.85
CA GLY A 55 -5.59 7.68 9.64
C GLY A 55 -7.06 8.06 9.89
N ARG A 56 -7.79 7.26 10.68
CA ARG A 56 -9.17 7.56 11.10
C ARG A 56 -9.25 8.88 11.87
N ASP A 57 -8.34 9.10 12.82
CA ASP A 57 -8.36 10.28 13.68
C ASP A 57 -8.09 11.57 12.88
N ILE A 58 -7.29 11.48 11.81
CA ILE A 58 -7.12 12.56 10.84
C ILE A 58 -8.41 12.84 10.07
N LEU A 59 -9.15 11.81 9.64
CA LEU A 59 -10.46 12.00 9.01
C LEU A 59 -11.47 12.63 9.99
N GLN A 60 -11.44 12.27 11.27
CA GLN A 60 -12.30 12.87 12.30
C GLN A 60 -12.02 14.36 12.53
N LYS A 61 -10.80 14.83 12.24
CA LYS A 61 -10.44 16.26 12.25
C LYS A 61 -10.91 17.03 11.00
N GLY A 62 -11.61 16.36 10.07
CA GLY A 62 -12.07 16.96 8.81
C GLY A 62 -11.10 16.79 7.64
N GLY A 63 -10.11 15.90 7.78
CA GLY A 63 -9.19 15.57 6.69
C GLY A 63 -9.84 14.87 5.51
N SER A 64 -9.19 14.98 4.36
CA SER A 64 -9.48 14.20 3.15
C SER A 64 -9.05 12.74 3.29
N PRO A 65 -9.54 11.84 2.41
CA PRO A 65 -8.96 10.49 2.28
C PRO A 65 -7.44 10.48 2.12
N VAL A 66 -6.88 11.49 1.43
CA VAL A 66 -5.45 11.61 1.21
C VAL A 66 -4.71 11.99 2.49
N ASP A 67 -5.26 12.92 3.28
CA ASP A 67 -4.71 13.27 4.60
C ASP A 67 -4.65 12.04 5.51
N GLY A 68 -5.74 11.27 5.56
CA GLY A 68 -5.82 10.03 6.34
C GLY A 68 -4.83 8.96 5.86
N ALA A 69 -4.67 8.82 4.54
CA ALA A 69 -3.72 7.88 3.95
C ALA A 69 -2.26 8.25 4.24
N ILE A 70 -1.88 9.53 4.10
CA ILE A 70 -0.54 10.02 4.40
C ILE A 70 -0.20 9.79 5.87
N ALA A 71 -1.10 10.15 6.79
CA ALA A 71 -0.86 9.95 8.22
C ALA A 71 -0.72 8.46 8.60
N ALA A 72 -1.52 7.58 7.97
CA ALA A 72 -1.39 6.14 8.15
C ALA A 72 -0.03 5.62 7.63
N LEU A 73 0.43 6.05 6.44
CA LEU A 73 1.74 5.67 5.89
C LEU A 73 2.92 6.19 6.73
N LEU A 74 2.83 7.40 7.25
CA LEU A 74 3.83 7.95 8.19
C LEU A 74 3.91 7.06 9.44
N CYS A 75 2.78 6.64 10.01
CA CYS A 75 2.75 5.67 11.10
C CYS A 75 3.38 4.33 10.69
N THR A 76 3.08 3.85 9.47
CA THR A 76 3.65 2.59 8.97
C THR A 76 5.18 2.64 8.87
N SER A 77 5.76 3.82 8.59
CA SER A 77 7.22 4.04 8.57
C SER A 77 7.92 3.71 9.90
N ILE A 78 7.18 3.60 11.01
CA ILE A 78 7.71 3.15 12.31
C ILE A 78 7.10 1.82 12.79
N MET A 79 5.86 1.49 12.42
CA MET A 79 5.24 0.22 12.79
C MET A 79 5.75 -0.97 11.96
N ASN A 80 5.94 -0.78 10.65
CA ASN A 80 6.44 -1.80 9.71
C ASN A 80 7.61 -1.26 8.86
N PRO A 81 8.68 -0.72 9.47
CA PRO A 81 9.82 -0.13 8.76
C PRO A 81 10.65 -1.16 7.98
N GLN A 82 10.45 -2.46 8.25
CA GLN A 82 11.02 -3.52 7.45
C GLN A 82 10.40 -3.60 6.05
N SER A 83 9.20 -3.04 5.84
CA SER A 83 8.44 -3.16 4.59
C SER A 83 8.35 -1.86 3.80
N ALA A 84 8.28 -0.72 4.50
CA ALA A 84 7.94 0.58 3.91
C ALA A 84 8.46 1.75 4.75
N GLY A 85 8.55 2.93 4.14
CA GLY A 85 8.82 4.19 4.83
C GLY A 85 9.57 5.19 3.97
N ILE A 86 9.81 6.39 4.53
CA ILE A 86 10.23 7.58 3.77
C ILE A 86 11.57 7.47 3.00
N GLY A 87 12.31 6.38 3.21
CA GLY A 87 13.49 6.00 2.43
C GLY A 87 13.18 5.17 1.17
N GLY A 88 11.90 4.99 0.81
CA GLY A 88 11.43 4.26 -0.36
C GLY A 88 10.52 5.07 -1.28
N GLY A 89 9.57 4.39 -1.91
CA GLY A 89 8.64 4.99 -2.87
C GLY A 89 7.20 4.47 -2.70
N SER A 90 6.26 5.19 -3.27
CA SER A 90 4.82 4.87 -3.19
C SER A 90 4.10 5.14 -4.50
N ILE A 91 2.94 4.52 -4.68
CA ILE A 91 2.03 4.84 -5.78
C ILE A 91 0.63 5.06 -5.20
N PHE A 92 0.08 6.25 -5.37
CA PHE A 92 -1.29 6.55 -4.99
C PHE A 92 -2.23 6.30 -6.17
N THR A 93 -3.36 5.65 -5.92
CA THR A 93 -4.54 5.61 -6.78
C THR A 93 -5.66 6.35 -6.07
N ILE A 94 -6.00 7.54 -6.55
CA ILE A 94 -6.90 8.48 -5.88
C ILE A 94 -8.14 8.66 -6.75
N MET A 95 -9.30 8.30 -6.21
CA MET A 95 -10.60 8.66 -6.76
C MET A 95 -11.15 9.88 -6.04
N ASP A 96 -11.45 10.94 -6.79
CA ASP A 96 -12.11 12.12 -6.25
C ASP A 96 -13.65 11.96 -6.21
N VAL A 97 -14.33 12.93 -5.60
CA VAL A 97 -15.81 12.97 -5.51
C VAL A 97 -16.52 12.95 -6.87
N SER A 98 -15.85 13.36 -7.96
CA SER A 98 -16.42 13.31 -9.30
C SER A 98 -16.33 11.90 -9.91
N GLY A 99 -15.54 11.02 -9.27
CA GLY A 99 -15.23 9.68 -9.74
C GLY A 99 -14.06 9.61 -10.71
N LYS A 100 -13.32 10.71 -10.91
CA LYS A 100 -12.10 10.71 -11.71
C LYS A 100 -10.97 10.07 -10.90
N VAL A 101 -10.16 9.24 -11.57
CA VAL A 101 -9.07 8.50 -10.92
C VAL A 101 -7.71 8.99 -11.41
N LYS A 102 -6.89 9.47 -10.48
CA LYS A 102 -5.52 9.89 -10.72
C LYS A 102 -4.52 8.94 -10.06
N ILE A 103 -3.36 8.83 -10.69
CA ILE A 103 -2.22 8.07 -10.21
C ILE A 103 -1.11 9.06 -9.89
N ILE A 104 -0.62 9.04 -8.66
CA ILE A 104 0.60 9.76 -8.27
C ILE A 104 1.66 8.71 -8.02
N ASN A 105 2.63 8.66 -8.91
CA ASN A 105 3.73 7.71 -8.84
C ASN A 105 4.97 8.42 -8.30
N SER A 106 5.38 7.99 -7.12
CA SER A 106 6.57 8.45 -6.41
C SER A 106 7.55 7.29 -6.19
N ARG A 107 7.69 6.42 -7.19
CA ARG A 107 8.70 5.36 -7.20
C ARG A 107 10.10 5.93 -7.34
N GLU A 108 11.04 5.18 -6.82
CA GLU A 108 12.44 5.55 -6.77
C GLU A 108 13.04 5.58 -8.17
N THR A 109 13.88 6.57 -8.45
CA THR A 109 14.62 6.68 -9.71
C THR A 109 16.07 6.22 -9.53
N ALA A 110 16.72 5.83 -10.62
CA ALA A 110 18.15 5.53 -10.60
C ALA A 110 18.97 6.83 -10.39
N PRO A 111 20.08 6.78 -9.63
CA PRO A 111 21.01 7.91 -9.53
C PRO A 111 21.66 8.22 -10.88
N ALA A 112 22.09 9.47 -11.05
CA ALA A 112 22.79 9.96 -12.24
C ALA A 112 24.06 9.16 -12.54
N ASN A 113 24.80 8.83 -11.47
CA ASN A 113 26.06 8.10 -11.55
C ASN A 113 25.88 6.65 -11.08
N LEU A 114 25.33 5.82 -11.98
CA LEU A 114 25.17 4.40 -11.73
C LEU A 114 26.34 3.61 -12.34
N ASN A 115 26.83 2.61 -11.60
CA ASN A 115 27.79 1.65 -12.15
C ASN A 115 27.11 0.82 -13.26
N PRO A 116 27.59 0.85 -14.52
CA PRO A 116 27.00 0.08 -15.62
C PRO A 116 27.05 -1.43 -15.39
N ASP A 117 27.98 -1.90 -14.55
CA ASP A 117 28.13 -3.31 -14.19
C ASP A 117 27.32 -3.72 -12.95
N LEU A 118 26.46 -2.85 -12.41
CA LEU A 118 25.64 -3.16 -11.22
C LEU A 118 24.82 -4.44 -11.42
N LEU A 119 24.22 -4.62 -12.61
CA LEU A 119 23.42 -5.79 -12.94
C LEU A 119 24.22 -7.11 -12.95
N LYS A 120 25.55 -7.06 -13.14
CA LYS A 120 26.40 -8.25 -13.00
C LYS A 120 26.49 -8.71 -11.54
N SER A 121 26.16 -7.84 -10.59
CA SER A 121 26.13 -8.14 -9.15
C SER A 121 24.77 -8.66 -8.65
N CYS A 122 23.80 -8.90 -9.55
CA CYS A 122 22.51 -9.47 -9.17
C CYS A 122 22.69 -10.83 -8.50
N ASN A 123 22.28 -10.93 -7.24
CA ASN A 123 22.39 -12.16 -6.47
C ASN A 123 21.17 -13.07 -6.72
N SER A 124 21.39 -14.38 -6.76
CA SER A 124 20.34 -15.38 -6.94
C SER A 124 19.77 -15.91 -5.62
N THR A 125 20.22 -15.42 -4.46
CA THR A 125 19.73 -15.87 -3.14
C THR A 125 18.60 -15.01 -2.58
N ILE A 126 17.61 -15.65 -1.94
CA ILE A 126 16.44 -15.03 -1.27
C ILE A 126 16.84 -13.96 -0.23
N GLN A 127 17.99 -14.13 0.43
CA GLN A 127 18.46 -13.17 1.44
C GLN A 127 19.31 -12.08 0.79
N VAL A 128 18.71 -10.90 0.64
CA VAL A 128 19.46 -9.70 0.23
C VAL A 128 20.40 -9.28 1.37
N LYS A 129 21.68 -9.13 1.02
CA LYS A 129 22.73 -8.62 1.92
C LYS A 129 22.67 -7.09 1.95
N LYS A 130 23.27 -6.50 2.99
CA LYS A 130 23.44 -5.04 3.04
C LYS A 130 24.26 -4.59 1.83
N ASP A 131 23.72 -3.68 1.02
CA ASP A 131 24.38 -3.17 -0.17
C ASP A 131 23.76 -1.83 -0.61
N SER A 132 24.54 -0.76 -0.47
CA SER A 132 24.16 0.62 -0.76
C SER A 132 24.02 0.93 -2.25
N ARG A 133 24.56 0.07 -3.12
CA ARG A 133 24.53 0.27 -4.58
C ARG A 133 23.14 0.10 -5.19
N TRP A 134 22.23 -0.57 -4.47
CA TRP A 134 20.86 -0.82 -4.93
C TRP A 134 19.86 0.24 -4.50
N ILE A 135 20.31 1.27 -3.77
CA ILE A 135 19.45 2.35 -3.29
C ILE A 135 19.05 3.23 -4.48
N GLY A 136 17.75 3.35 -4.73
CA GLY A 136 17.18 4.36 -5.61
C GLY A 136 16.86 5.65 -4.85
N VAL A 137 16.66 6.75 -5.58
CA VAL A 137 16.31 8.07 -5.01
C VAL A 137 14.96 7.97 -4.28
N PRO A 138 14.88 8.20 -2.95
CA PRO A 138 13.62 8.07 -2.22
C PRO A 138 12.56 9.09 -2.66
N GLY A 139 11.34 8.60 -2.91
CA GLY A 139 10.26 9.37 -3.52
C GLY A 139 9.08 9.70 -2.62
N GLU A 140 8.91 8.99 -1.49
CA GLU A 140 7.70 9.07 -0.67
C GLU A 140 7.32 10.49 -0.23
N ILE A 141 8.26 11.28 0.32
CA ILE A 141 7.94 12.63 0.82
C ILE A 141 7.44 13.55 -0.31
N ARG A 142 8.05 13.49 -1.50
CA ARG A 142 7.58 14.25 -2.66
C ARG A 142 6.21 13.73 -3.15
N GLY A 143 5.97 12.42 -3.08
CA GLY A 143 4.68 11.81 -3.37
C GLY A 143 3.58 12.28 -2.43
N TYR A 144 3.87 12.31 -1.12
CA TYR A 144 2.95 12.79 -0.09
C TYR A 144 2.64 14.27 -0.28
N ALA A 145 3.67 15.08 -0.58
CA ALA A 145 3.50 16.51 -0.83
C ALA A 145 2.62 16.78 -2.05
N GLU A 146 2.85 16.09 -3.18
CA GLU A 146 2.03 16.24 -4.38
C GLU A 146 0.58 15.80 -4.15
N ALA A 147 0.38 14.67 -3.46
CA ALA A 147 -0.95 14.18 -3.12
C ALA A 147 -1.69 15.15 -2.19
N HIS A 148 -1.01 15.66 -1.15
CA HIS A 148 -1.55 16.66 -0.23
C HIS A 148 -1.87 17.97 -0.93
N GLN A 149 -1.01 18.44 -1.82
CA GLN A 149 -1.25 19.66 -2.59
C GLN A 149 -2.50 19.55 -3.46
N LEU A 150 -2.73 18.39 -4.10
CA LEU A 150 -3.84 18.19 -5.01
C LEU A 150 -5.17 17.89 -4.30
N TYR A 151 -5.13 17.20 -3.14
CA TYR A 151 -6.31 16.60 -2.51
C TYR A 151 -6.41 16.78 -0.99
N GLY A 152 -5.37 17.28 -0.35
CA GLY A 152 -5.30 17.50 1.10
C GLY A 152 -6.23 18.62 1.57
N LYS A 153 -6.63 18.55 2.84
CA LYS A 153 -7.52 19.53 3.50
C LYS A 153 -6.94 20.06 4.81
N LEU A 154 -6.22 19.23 5.55
CA LEU A 154 -5.60 19.66 6.81
C LEU A 154 -4.24 20.34 6.58
N PRO A 155 -3.75 21.16 7.54
CA PRO A 155 -2.37 21.61 7.53
C PRO A 155 -1.39 20.44 7.41
N TRP A 156 -0.37 20.58 6.56
CA TRP A 156 0.65 19.55 6.31
C TRP A 156 1.23 18.97 7.61
N ALA A 157 1.62 19.85 8.53
CA ALA A 157 2.23 19.47 9.81
C ALA A 157 1.33 18.56 10.66
N ASP A 158 0.00 18.72 10.60
CA ASP A 158 -0.96 17.97 11.41
C ASP A 158 -0.95 16.47 11.07
N LEU A 159 -0.56 16.12 9.83
CA LEU A 159 -0.47 14.73 9.38
C LEU A 159 0.69 13.98 10.03
N PHE A 160 1.73 14.71 10.46
CA PHE A 160 2.97 14.15 11.02
C PHE A 160 2.93 14.03 12.53
N GLN A 161 2.23 14.94 13.23
CA GLN A 161 2.25 15.02 14.69
C GLN A 161 1.97 13.68 15.41
N PRO A 162 0.97 12.87 15.00
CA PRO A 162 0.71 11.59 15.68
C PRO A 162 1.92 10.65 15.64
N THR A 163 2.58 10.57 14.48
CA THR A 163 3.75 9.71 14.25
C THR A 163 5.00 10.26 14.91
N ILE A 164 5.25 11.57 14.88
CA ILE A 164 6.37 12.22 15.58
C ILE A 164 6.32 11.89 17.07
N LYS A 165 5.15 12.08 17.68
CA LYS A 165 4.92 11.76 19.09
C LYS A 165 5.22 10.29 19.37
N LEU A 166 4.67 9.40 18.56
CA LEU A 166 4.84 7.95 18.71
C LEU A 166 6.29 7.49 18.56
N ALA A 167 7.02 8.05 17.58
CA ALA A 167 8.42 7.75 17.32
C ALA A 167 9.32 8.21 18.49
N ARG A 168 9.00 9.34 19.12
CA ARG A 168 9.77 9.95 20.21
C ARG A 168 9.48 9.30 21.57
N GLU A 169 8.22 9.05 21.88
CA GLU A 169 7.80 8.40 23.14
C GLU A 169 8.10 6.89 23.14
N GLY A 170 8.05 6.27 21.96
CA GLY A 170 8.22 4.84 21.77
C GLY A 170 6.93 4.05 21.87
N PHE A 171 7.00 2.79 21.47
CA PHE A 171 5.87 1.86 21.46
C PHE A 171 6.33 0.42 21.61
N PRO A 172 5.43 -0.50 22.02
CA PRO A 172 5.72 -1.92 22.05
C PRO A 172 6.04 -2.43 20.64
N LEU A 173 7.22 -3.03 20.47
CA LEU A 173 7.71 -3.60 19.22
C LEU A 173 6.67 -4.61 18.68
N PRO A 174 6.09 -4.36 17.50
CA PRO A 174 5.15 -5.28 16.88
C PRO A 174 5.75 -6.67 16.66
N TYR A 175 4.91 -7.70 16.82
CA TYR A 175 5.31 -9.09 16.61
C TYR A 175 5.92 -9.32 15.23
N VAL A 176 5.27 -8.81 14.17
CA VAL A 176 5.74 -8.94 12.78
C VAL A 176 7.14 -8.32 12.61
N GLN A 177 7.38 -7.14 13.16
CA GLN A 177 8.70 -6.50 13.11
C GLN A 177 9.77 -7.36 13.81
N SER A 178 9.43 -7.96 14.96
CA SER A 178 10.35 -8.82 15.72
C SER A 178 10.82 -10.05 14.95
N LEU A 179 9.99 -10.61 14.06
CA LEU A 179 10.32 -11.78 13.24
C LEU A 179 11.49 -11.52 12.29
N TYR A 180 11.70 -10.27 11.88
CA TYR A 180 12.73 -9.90 10.92
C TYR A 180 14.01 -9.36 11.56
N LEU A 181 14.03 -9.08 12.87
CA LEU A 181 15.24 -8.60 13.56
C LEU A 181 16.45 -9.55 13.46
N PRO A 182 16.30 -10.89 13.43
CA PRO A 182 17.44 -11.79 13.19
C PRO A 182 18.16 -11.50 11.86
N THR A 183 17.49 -10.95 10.85
CA THR A 183 18.07 -10.66 9.52
C THR A 183 19.03 -9.46 9.51
N ILE A 184 19.04 -8.68 10.59
CA ILE A 184 19.92 -7.52 10.83
C ILE A 184 20.85 -7.78 12.03
N ASN A 185 20.96 -9.04 12.47
CA ASN A 185 21.92 -9.44 13.50
C ASN A 185 23.28 -9.79 12.89
N THR A 186 23.91 -8.84 12.18
CA THR A 186 25.21 -9.04 11.54
C THR A 186 26.15 -7.87 11.80
N SER A 187 27.46 -8.11 11.72
CA SER A 187 28.47 -7.06 11.85
C SER A 187 28.30 -5.94 10.81
N SER A 188 27.84 -6.27 9.60
CA SER A 188 27.62 -5.31 8.53
C SER A 188 26.43 -4.37 8.79
N THR A 189 25.47 -4.75 9.63
CA THR A 189 24.23 -4.00 9.89
C THR A 189 24.21 -3.33 11.27
N GLN A 190 25.38 -3.13 11.88
CA GLN A 190 25.51 -2.63 13.26
C GLN A 190 24.71 -1.35 13.56
N SER A 191 24.68 -0.37 12.64
CA SER A 191 23.91 0.87 12.84
C SER A 191 22.41 0.63 12.91
N LEU A 192 21.87 -0.24 12.05
CA LEU A 192 20.46 -0.62 12.06
C LEU A 192 20.14 -1.54 13.25
N ARG A 193 21.05 -2.47 13.58
CA ARG A 193 20.94 -3.32 14.77
C ARG A 193 20.80 -2.50 16.04
N LYS A 194 21.60 -1.43 16.18
CA LYS A 194 21.60 -0.55 17.35
C LYS A 194 20.23 0.10 17.61
N LEU A 195 19.45 0.40 16.57
CA LEU A 195 18.07 0.91 16.70
C LEU A 195 17.16 -0.07 17.45
N TYR A 196 17.44 -1.37 17.32
CA TYR A 196 16.68 -2.45 17.93
C TYR A 196 17.47 -3.17 19.02
N SER A 197 18.37 -2.46 19.71
CA SER A 197 19.14 -3.01 20.82
C SER A 197 18.77 -2.36 22.15
N ASP A 198 18.70 -3.16 23.21
CA ASP A 198 18.64 -2.68 24.58
C ASP A 198 20.00 -2.09 25.03
N GLU A 199 20.05 -1.56 26.25
CA GLU A 199 21.27 -0.98 26.85
C GLU A 199 22.43 -1.98 26.98
N ASN A 200 22.12 -3.28 26.99
CA ASN A 200 23.10 -4.37 27.08
C ASN A 200 23.54 -4.87 25.69
N GLY A 201 23.00 -4.31 24.60
CA GLY A 201 23.30 -4.71 23.23
C GLY A 201 22.55 -5.97 22.76
N ASN A 202 21.57 -6.45 23.51
CA ASN A 202 20.67 -7.53 23.09
C ASN A 202 19.60 -6.98 22.15
N LEU A 203 19.15 -7.79 21.19
CA LEU A 203 18.02 -7.39 20.36
C LEU A 203 16.73 -7.33 21.17
N LEU A 204 15.94 -6.29 20.90
CA LEU A 204 14.58 -6.16 21.41
C LEU A 204 13.71 -7.34 20.94
N LYS A 205 12.73 -7.71 21.76
CA LYS A 205 11.72 -8.73 21.51
C LYS A 205 10.35 -8.10 21.32
N ALA A 206 9.41 -8.85 20.77
CA ALA A 206 8.02 -8.40 20.64
C ALA A 206 7.49 -7.92 22.01
N GLY A 207 6.89 -6.74 22.04
CA GLY A 207 6.40 -6.10 23.26
C GLY A 207 7.40 -5.17 23.96
N ASP A 208 8.71 -5.30 23.73
CA ASP A 208 9.70 -4.36 24.27
C ASP A 208 9.50 -2.96 23.66
N THR A 209 9.90 -1.91 24.37
CA THR A 209 9.73 -0.54 23.84
C THR A 209 10.82 -0.20 22.84
N VAL A 210 10.43 0.12 21.60
CA VAL A 210 11.31 0.66 20.56
C VAL A 210 11.05 2.16 20.37
N LYS A 211 12.10 2.93 20.08
CA LYS A 211 12.03 4.36 19.78
C LYS A 211 12.74 4.69 18.48
N PHE A 212 12.19 5.65 17.75
CA PHE A 212 12.71 6.14 16.47
C PHE A 212 13.05 7.63 16.58
N GLU A 213 13.82 8.01 17.61
CA GLU A 213 14.05 9.42 17.99
C GLU A 213 14.63 10.25 16.83
N LYS A 214 15.64 9.72 16.12
CA LYS A 214 16.23 10.42 14.97
C LYS A 214 15.25 10.59 13.81
N LEU A 215 14.39 9.59 13.58
CA LEU A 215 13.34 9.71 12.58
C LEU A 215 12.26 10.70 13.04
N ALA A 216 11.96 10.78 14.34
CA ALA A 216 11.04 11.79 14.88
C ALA A 216 11.54 13.22 14.60
N ASP A 217 12.84 13.48 14.80
CA ASP A 217 13.47 14.76 14.48
C ASP A 217 13.35 15.08 12.98
N THR A 218 13.62 14.09 12.12
CA THR A 218 13.48 14.20 10.66
C THR A 218 12.04 14.52 10.26
N LEU A 219 11.06 13.78 10.80
CA LEU A 219 9.65 13.98 10.52
C LEU A 219 9.15 15.35 11.02
N GLU A 220 9.65 15.82 12.15
CA GLU A 220 9.34 17.15 12.70
C GLU A 220 9.89 18.27 11.82
N MET A 221 11.12 18.12 11.31
CA MET A 221 11.69 19.08 10.35
C MET A 221 10.88 19.11 9.04
N ILE A 222 10.48 17.95 8.50
CA ILE A 222 9.62 17.89 7.30
C ILE A 222 8.23 18.51 7.56
N ALA A 223 7.68 18.30 8.75
CA ALA A 223 6.39 18.87 9.13
C ALA A 223 6.44 20.40 9.20
N ASN A 224 7.52 20.97 9.73
CA ASN A 224 7.67 22.40 9.99
C ASN A 224 8.21 23.19 8.80
N GLU A 225 9.18 22.63 8.07
CA GLU A 225 9.88 23.31 6.97
C GLU A 225 9.37 22.90 5.58
N GLY A 226 8.50 21.89 5.53
CA GLY A 226 7.93 21.36 4.28
C GLY A 226 8.82 20.29 3.62
N PRO A 227 8.37 19.74 2.48
CA PRO A 227 9.02 18.59 1.85
C PRO A 227 10.42 18.88 1.29
N ASP A 228 10.72 20.13 0.93
CA ASP A 228 11.99 20.48 0.27
C ASP A 228 13.22 20.30 1.15
N VAL A 229 13.04 20.27 2.48
CA VAL A 229 14.13 20.00 3.42
C VAL A 229 14.74 18.62 3.22
N PHE A 230 13.92 17.65 2.78
CA PHE A 230 14.34 16.28 2.46
C PHE A 230 15.17 16.20 1.16
N TYR A 231 14.88 17.07 0.19
CA TYR A 231 15.46 16.99 -1.16
C TYR A 231 16.60 17.98 -1.42
N SER A 232 16.65 19.09 -0.68
CA SER A 232 17.64 20.16 -0.87
C SER A 232 18.16 20.79 0.42
N GLY A 233 17.54 20.48 1.56
CA GLY A 233 17.86 21.05 2.87
C GLY A 233 18.86 20.24 3.69
N THR A 234 18.77 20.38 5.01
CA THR A 234 19.69 19.74 5.97
C THR A 234 19.55 18.22 5.96
N ILE A 235 18.32 17.69 5.92
CA ILE A 235 18.07 16.25 5.81
C ILE A 235 18.72 15.67 4.56
N ALA A 236 18.64 16.36 3.42
CA ALA A 236 19.28 15.93 2.17
C ALA A 236 20.80 15.76 2.33
N LYS A 237 21.47 16.73 2.98
CA LYS A 237 22.92 16.72 3.21
C LYS A 237 23.33 15.58 4.14
N ASP A 238 22.63 15.41 5.24
CA ASP A 238 22.91 14.37 6.23
C ASP A 238 22.67 12.97 5.67
N LEU A 239 21.57 12.79 4.94
CA LEU A 239 21.23 11.52 4.29
C LEU A 239 22.28 11.12 3.25
N ILE A 240 22.64 12.03 2.35
CA ILE A 240 23.65 11.76 1.32
C ILE A 240 25.02 11.48 1.93
N SER A 241 25.40 12.22 2.99
CA SER A 241 26.65 11.97 3.71
C SER A 241 26.71 10.55 4.26
N ASP A 242 25.63 10.06 4.88
CA ASP A 242 25.58 8.71 5.43
C ASP A 242 25.54 7.63 4.34
N ILE A 243 24.82 7.86 3.24
CA ILE A 243 24.79 6.92 2.09
C ILE A 243 26.20 6.76 1.49
N GLN A 244 26.92 7.87 1.31
CA GLN A 244 28.26 7.86 0.72
C GLN A 244 29.30 7.21 1.65
N LYS A 245 29.18 7.37 2.97
CA LYS A 245 30.01 6.64 3.95
C LYS A 245 29.83 5.12 3.83
N GLU A 246 28.64 4.67 3.45
CA GLU A 246 28.30 3.27 3.20
C GLU A 246 28.63 2.81 1.76
N GLY A 247 29.31 3.65 0.97
CA GLY A 247 29.75 3.34 -0.39
C GLY A 247 28.68 3.52 -1.47
N GLY A 248 27.54 4.14 -1.16
CA GLY A 248 26.49 4.44 -2.13
C GLY A 248 26.87 5.60 -3.07
N THR A 249 26.22 5.68 -4.22
CA THR A 249 26.55 6.66 -5.28
C THR A 249 25.57 7.82 -5.41
N LEU A 250 24.51 7.84 -4.60
CA LEU A 250 23.54 8.94 -4.59
C LEU A 250 24.21 10.27 -4.22
N THR A 251 23.75 11.33 -4.88
CA THR A 251 24.22 12.70 -4.71
C THR A 251 23.10 13.64 -4.29
N LEU A 252 23.46 14.83 -3.80
CA LEU A 252 22.49 15.90 -3.54
C LEU A 252 21.72 16.30 -4.81
N GLN A 253 22.36 16.23 -5.98
CA GLN A 253 21.72 16.57 -7.24
C GLN A 253 20.65 15.52 -7.62
N ASP A 254 20.88 14.24 -7.30
CA ASP A 254 19.88 13.19 -7.52
C ASP A 254 18.62 13.44 -6.69
N LEU A 255 18.77 13.77 -5.40
CA LEU A 255 17.63 14.17 -4.56
C LEU A 255 16.95 15.43 -5.08
N ALA A 256 17.72 16.49 -5.37
CA ALA A 256 17.15 17.79 -5.78
C ALA A 256 16.40 17.72 -7.12
N SER A 257 16.83 16.84 -8.02
CA SER A 257 16.21 16.65 -9.33
C SER A 257 15.01 15.70 -9.33
N TYR A 258 14.76 14.98 -8.24
CA TYR A 258 13.67 14.02 -8.13
C TYR A 258 12.30 14.67 -8.34
N LYS A 259 11.48 14.04 -9.18
CA LYS A 259 10.11 14.46 -9.47
C LYS A 259 9.18 13.27 -9.47
N VAL A 260 7.98 13.51 -8.97
CA VAL A 260 6.86 12.56 -9.06
C VAL A 260 6.15 12.70 -10.39
N THR A 261 5.45 11.66 -10.81
CA THR A 261 4.62 11.70 -12.01
C THR A 261 3.15 11.58 -11.65
N VAL A 262 2.32 12.40 -12.29
CA VAL A 262 0.86 12.40 -12.11
C VAL A 262 0.20 12.04 -13.43
N THR A 263 -0.57 10.95 -13.46
CA THR A 263 -1.22 10.43 -14.67
C THR A 263 -2.66 10.04 -14.41
N ASP A 264 -3.46 9.86 -15.46
CA ASP A 264 -4.77 9.21 -15.32
C ASP A 264 -4.57 7.69 -15.16
N ALA A 265 -5.43 7.06 -14.35
CA ALA A 265 -5.41 5.62 -14.20
C ALA A 265 -5.82 4.91 -15.50
N TRP A 266 -5.27 3.73 -15.74
CA TRP A 266 -5.81 2.85 -16.77
C TRP A 266 -7.13 2.28 -16.31
N ALA A 267 -8.16 2.41 -17.16
CA ALA A 267 -9.50 1.93 -16.88
C ALA A 267 -9.83 0.73 -17.78
N VAL A 268 -10.05 -0.45 -17.19
CA VAL A 268 -10.42 -1.67 -17.92
C VAL A 268 -11.79 -2.19 -17.47
N PRO A 269 -12.72 -2.47 -18.39
CA PRO A 269 -14.03 -3.00 -18.03
C PRO A 269 -13.92 -4.47 -17.60
N LEU A 270 -14.51 -4.82 -16.46
CA LEU A 270 -14.59 -6.17 -15.94
C LEU A 270 -16.05 -6.51 -15.62
N GLY A 271 -16.78 -7.05 -16.59
CA GLY A 271 -18.21 -7.34 -16.43
C GLY A 271 -19.00 -6.05 -16.21
N GLU A 272 -19.68 -5.94 -15.07
CA GLU A 272 -20.41 -4.73 -14.65
C GLU A 272 -19.54 -3.70 -13.91
N TYR A 273 -18.27 -4.06 -13.64
CA TYR A 273 -17.30 -3.23 -12.94
C TYR A 273 -16.36 -2.50 -13.91
N GLN A 274 -15.79 -1.41 -13.43
CA GLN A 274 -14.67 -0.71 -14.04
C GLN A 274 -13.47 -0.80 -13.09
N MET A 275 -12.39 -1.42 -13.56
CA MET A 275 -11.15 -1.55 -12.82
C MET A 275 -10.23 -0.39 -13.19
N TYR A 276 -9.68 0.30 -12.19
CA TYR A 276 -8.67 1.33 -12.35
C TYR A 276 -7.38 0.91 -11.66
N PHE A 277 -6.25 1.09 -12.35
CA PHE A 277 -4.94 0.76 -11.82
C PHE A 277 -3.87 1.68 -12.42
N PRO A 278 -2.69 1.80 -11.78
CA PRO A 278 -1.56 2.53 -12.35
C PRO A 278 -1.17 1.95 -13.72
N PRO A 279 -0.78 2.79 -14.69
CA PRO A 279 -0.29 2.30 -15.98
C PRO A 279 0.93 1.36 -15.78
N PRO A 280 1.25 0.51 -16.78
CA PRO A 280 2.48 -0.28 -16.76
C PRO A 280 3.71 0.59 -16.45
N PRO A 281 4.72 0.07 -15.73
CA PRO A 281 4.96 -1.35 -15.46
C PRO A 281 4.21 -1.93 -14.24
N ALA A 282 3.32 -1.17 -13.60
CA ALA A 282 2.57 -1.66 -12.43
C ALA A 282 1.70 -2.90 -12.75
N GLY A 283 1.52 -3.76 -11.74
CA GLY A 283 0.98 -5.10 -11.94
C GLY A 283 -0.54 -5.22 -12.09
N GLY A 284 -1.31 -4.13 -12.09
CA GLY A 284 -2.78 -4.17 -12.20
C GLY A 284 -3.28 -4.78 -13.52
N ILE A 285 -2.51 -4.62 -14.59
CA ILE A 285 -2.81 -5.20 -15.90
C ILE A 285 -2.77 -6.73 -15.91
N ILE A 286 -1.91 -7.34 -15.11
CA ILE A 286 -1.84 -8.80 -14.95
C ILE A 286 -3.13 -9.31 -14.30
N LEU A 287 -3.60 -8.64 -13.25
CA LEU A 287 -4.84 -9.08 -12.63
C LEU A 287 -6.01 -8.92 -13.60
N SER A 288 -6.10 -7.78 -14.29
CA SER A 288 -7.13 -7.59 -15.30
C SER A 288 -7.13 -8.69 -16.35
N PHE A 289 -5.94 -9.18 -16.73
CA PHE A 289 -5.78 -10.27 -17.68
C PHE A 289 -6.27 -11.61 -17.11
N ILE A 290 -5.88 -11.97 -15.89
CA ILE A 290 -6.34 -13.18 -15.19
C ILE A 290 -7.86 -13.19 -15.06
N LEU A 291 -8.45 -12.08 -14.60
CA LEU A 291 -9.89 -11.97 -14.44
C LEU A 291 -10.63 -12.06 -15.79
N ASN A 292 -10.04 -11.56 -16.88
CA ASN A 292 -10.59 -11.75 -18.23
C ASN A 292 -10.51 -13.20 -18.73
N ILE A 293 -9.45 -13.95 -18.39
CA ILE A 293 -9.38 -15.40 -18.66
C ILE A 293 -10.53 -16.10 -17.92
N MET A 294 -10.65 -15.83 -16.62
CA MET A 294 -11.63 -16.44 -15.74
C MET A 294 -13.08 -16.13 -16.12
N LYS A 295 -13.36 -14.88 -16.51
CA LYS A 295 -14.68 -14.43 -16.97
C LYS A 295 -15.27 -15.31 -18.08
N GLY A 296 -14.44 -15.78 -19.01
CA GLY A 296 -14.93 -16.61 -20.13
C GLY A 296 -15.29 -18.04 -19.75
N TYR A 297 -14.91 -18.52 -18.56
CA TYR A 297 -15.42 -19.78 -18.01
C TYR A 297 -16.85 -19.65 -17.43
N LYS A 298 -17.46 -18.46 -17.48
CA LYS A 298 -18.83 -18.17 -17.02
C LYS A 298 -19.07 -18.71 -15.61
N MET A 299 -18.20 -18.29 -14.70
CA MET A 299 -18.19 -18.74 -13.32
C MET A 299 -19.58 -18.61 -12.69
N ASN A 300 -20.05 -19.68 -12.08
CA ASN A 300 -21.23 -19.65 -11.23
C ASN A 300 -20.75 -19.34 -9.82
N SER A 301 -21.30 -18.29 -9.19
CA SER A 301 -21.02 -17.96 -7.78
C SER A 301 -21.45 -19.07 -6.81
N GLN A 302 -22.17 -20.08 -7.26
CA GLN A 302 -22.54 -21.27 -6.48
C GLN A 302 -21.78 -22.50 -6.97
N LEU A 303 -20.51 -22.64 -6.59
CA LEU A 303 -19.76 -23.88 -6.73
C LEU A 303 -20.30 -24.90 -5.69
N LYS A 304 -21.13 -25.85 -6.15
CA LYS A 304 -21.90 -26.75 -5.28
C LYS A 304 -21.15 -28.04 -4.99
N THR A 305 -20.40 -28.56 -5.96
CA THR A 305 -19.69 -29.84 -5.82
C THR A 305 -18.20 -29.63 -5.55
N THR A 306 -17.56 -30.67 -5.02
CA THR A 306 -16.10 -30.69 -4.85
C THR A 306 -15.39 -30.60 -6.19
N ASP A 307 -15.87 -31.29 -7.22
CA ASP A 307 -15.27 -31.30 -8.55
C ASP A 307 -15.35 -29.92 -9.22
N GLU A 308 -16.46 -29.20 -9.05
CA GLU A 308 -16.59 -27.81 -9.52
C GLU A 308 -15.56 -26.89 -8.86
N LYS A 309 -15.32 -27.06 -7.55
CA LYS A 309 -14.30 -26.28 -6.81
C LYS A 309 -12.88 -26.64 -7.24
N ILE A 310 -12.58 -27.93 -7.41
CA ILE A 310 -11.26 -28.37 -7.89
C ILE A 310 -10.98 -27.78 -9.27
N LEU A 311 -11.94 -27.91 -10.19
CA LEU A 311 -11.80 -27.38 -11.55
C LEU A 311 -11.67 -25.85 -11.55
N TYR A 312 -12.38 -25.17 -10.65
CA TYR A 312 -12.26 -23.73 -10.44
C TYR A 312 -10.83 -23.33 -10.07
N TYR A 313 -10.32 -23.86 -8.95
CA TYR A 313 -8.97 -23.52 -8.47
C TYR A 313 -7.89 -23.95 -9.47
N HIS A 314 -8.08 -25.08 -10.14
CA HIS A 314 -7.19 -25.52 -11.21
C HIS A 314 -7.08 -24.47 -12.32
N ARG A 315 -8.21 -24.03 -12.88
CA ARG A 315 -8.22 -22.98 -13.93
C ARG A 315 -7.63 -21.66 -13.44
N TYR A 316 -7.87 -21.33 -12.18
CA TYR A 316 -7.37 -20.12 -11.55
C TYR A 316 -5.84 -20.14 -11.46
N ILE A 317 -5.28 -21.22 -10.93
CA ILE A 317 -3.84 -21.48 -10.87
C ILE A 317 -3.21 -21.48 -12.26
N GLU A 318 -3.85 -22.09 -13.26
CA GLU A 318 -3.34 -22.08 -14.64
C GLU A 318 -3.31 -20.67 -15.23
N ALA A 319 -4.33 -19.83 -14.95
CA ALA A 319 -4.35 -18.43 -15.37
C ALA A 319 -3.20 -17.62 -14.73
N PHE A 320 -2.86 -17.87 -13.47
CA PHE A 320 -1.67 -17.28 -12.84
C PHE A 320 -0.38 -17.68 -13.53
N LYS A 321 -0.20 -18.98 -13.81
CA LYS A 321 1.03 -19.47 -14.46
C LYS A 321 1.26 -18.81 -15.82
N PHE A 322 0.23 -18.76 -16.67
CA PHE A 322 0.32 -18.05 -17.95
C PHE A 322 0.64 -16.57 -17.77
N SER A 323 -0.04 -15.91 -16.84
CA SER A 323 0.17 -14.48 -16.59
C SER A 323 1.58 -14.19 -16.06
N ASN A 324 2.13 -15.06 -15.20
CA ASN A 324 3.48 -14.94 -14.67
C ASN A 324 4.53 -15.12 -15.78
N GLY A 325 4.37 -16.11 -16.65
CA GLY A 325 5.27 -16.32 -17.79
C GLY A 325 5.27 -15.16 -18.80
N LEU A 326 4.14 -14.47 -18.93
CA LEU A 326 3.98 -13.32 -19.82
C LEU A 326 4.39 -11.97 -19.17
N LYS A 327 4.49 -11.90 -17.83
CA LYS A 327 4.80 -10.67 -17.06
C LYS A 327 6.06 -9.95 -17.52
N LYS A 328 7.09 -10.69 -17.97
CA LYS A 328 8.36 -10.13 -18.50
C LYS A 328 8.17 -9.18 -19.69
N HIS A 329 7.01 -9.21 -20.33
CA HIS A 329 6.68 -8.35 -21.45
C HIS A 329 5.89 -7.09 -21.06
N ILE A 330 5.53 -6.94 -19.78
CA ILE A 330 4.93 -5.72 -19.26
C ILE A 330 6.06 -4.77 -18.94
N ARG A 331 6.13 -3.70 -19.73
CA ARG A 331 7.18 -2.69 -19.69
C ARG A 331 6.58 -1.30 -19.64
N ASP A 332 7.39 -0.33 -19.26
CA ASP A 332 6.93 1.06 -19.22
C ASP A 332 6.60 1.54 -20.65
N PRO A 333 5.37 2.02 -20.91
CA PRO A 333 4.93 2.46 -22.23
C PRO A 333 5.69 3.66 -22.79
N LYS A 334 6.42 4.41 -21.95
CA LYS A 334 7.32 5.49 -22.40
C LYS A 334 8.54 4.95 -23.15
N PHE A 335 8.99 3.75 -22.81
CA PHE A 335 10.21 3.15 -23.34
C PHE A 335 9.95 2.02 -24.34
N HIS A 336 8.77 1.42 -24.29
CA HIS A 336 8.38 0.33 -25.17
C HIS A 336 6.99 0.50 -25.78
N SER A 337 6.76 -0.18 -26.91
CA SER A 337 5.47 -0.20 -27.59
C SER A 337 4.35 -0.66 -26.65
N ASN A 338 3.36 0.20 -26.43
CA ASN A 338 2.16 -0.10 -25.64
C ASN A 338 1.27 -1.21 -26.27
N LYS A 339 1.61 -1.75 -27.44
CA LYS A 339 0.80 -2.78 -28.13
C LYS A 339 0.63 -4.03 -27.29
N MET A 340 1.70 -4.54 -26.67
CA MET A 340 1.58 -5.77 -25.89
C MET A 340 0.80 -5.55 -24.60
N ALA A 341 1.02 -4.44 -23.89
CA ALA A 341 0.22 -4.10 -22.73
C ALA A 341 -1.27 -3.98 -23.09
N LYS A 342 -1.62 -3.33 -24.22
CA LYS A 342 -3.02 -3.28 -24.69
C LYS A 342 -3.60 -4.68 -24.95
N ASN A 343 -2.85 -5.61 -25.52
CA ASN A 343 -3.36 -6.98 -25.73
C ASN A 343 -3.78 -7.65 -24.41
N PHE A 344 -3.11 -7.40 -23.28
CA PHE A 344 -3.48 -8.00 -21.98
C PHE A 344 -4.84 -7.52 -21.47
N THR A 345 -5.32 -6.37 -21.93
CA THR A 345 -6.64 -5.84 -21.55
C THR A 345 -7.73 -6.22 -22.55
N GLU A 346 -7.38 -6.87 -23.67
CA GLU A 346 -8.31 -7.32 -24.70
C GLU A 346 -8.85 -8.73 -24.41
N GLY A 347 -10.17 -8.90 -24.50
CA GLY A 347 -10.82 -10.19 -24.25
C GLY A 347 -10.38 -11.30 -25.21
N SER A 348 -10.10 -10.96 -26.47
CA SER A 348 -9.62 -11.90 -27.50
C SER A 348 -8.29 -12.55 -27.13
N PHE A 349 -7.39 -11.80 -26.49
CA PHE A 349 -6.11 -12.34 -26.03
C PHE A 349 -6.31 -13.32 -24.86
N ALA A 350 -7.21 -12.99 -23.93
CA ALA A 350 -7.60 -13.90 -22.86
C ALA A 350 -8.26 -15.19 -23.39
N ASP A 351 -9.06 -15.10 -24.47
CA ASP A 351 -9.65 -16.26 -25.13
C ASP A 351 -8.57 -17.20 -25.72
N ASN A 352 -7.53 -16.64 -26.34
CA ASN A 352 -6.41 -17.42 -26.87
C ASN A 352 -5.66 -18.17 -25.78
N ILE A 353 -5.40 -17.55 -24.63
CA ILE A 353 -4.77 -18.24 -23.50
C ILE A 353 -5.70 -19.29 -22.90
N ARG A 354 -7.01 -19.03 -22.85
CA ARG A 354 -7.99 -20.00 -22.34
C ARG A 354 -7.99 -21.33 -23.11
N ILE A 355 -7.74 -21.29 -24.42
CA ILE A 355 -7.61 -22.48 -25.28
C ILE A 355 -6.41 -23.36 -24.87
N LEU A 356 -5.37 -22.75 -24.30
CA LEU A 356 -4.15 -23.44 -23.87
C LEU A 356 -4.31 -24.09 -22.48
N ILE A 357 -5.24 -23.61 -21.66
CA ILE A 357 -5.49 -24.16 -20.32
C ILE A 357 -6.16 -25.53 -20.42
N SER A 358 -5.43 -26.58 -20.02
CA SER A 358 -5.95 -27.94 -19.88
C SER A 358 -6.81 -28.02 -18.61
N SER A 359 -7.94 -28.75 -18.62
CA SER A 359 -8.84 -28.83 -17.45
C SER A 359 -8.44 -29.92 -16.45
N ASP A 360 -7.51 -30.79 -16.81
CA ASP A 360 -7.16 -32.04 -16.10
C ASP A 360 -5.67 -32.16 -15.73
N LYS A 361 -4.83 -31.21 -16.17
CA LYS A 361 -3.38 -31.24 -15.93
C LYS A 361 -2.75 -29.85 -15.91
N THR A 362 -1.60 -29.78 -15.26
CA THR A 362 -0.61 -28.71 -15.39
C THR A 362 0.52 -29.16 -16.31
N HIS A 363 1.22 -28.21 -16.92
CA HIS A 363 2.42 -28.44 -17.71
C HIS A 363 3.68 -28.04 -16.93
N ASP A 364 4.84 -28.18 -17.56
CA ASP A 364 6.11 -27.72 -17.02
C ASP A 364 6.28 -26.19 -17.14
N LEU A 365 7.28 -25.63 -16.47
CA LEU A 365 7.50 -24.17 -16.46
C LEU A 365 7.79 -23.60 -17.86
N GLN A 366 8.37 -24.42 -18.76
CA GLN A 366 8.70 -24.02 -20.12
C GLN A 366 7.46 -23.74 -20.95
N TYR A 367 6.41 -24.54 -20.77
CA TYR A 367 5.12 -24.35 -21.42
C TYR A 367 4.53 -22.95 -21.19
N TYR A 368 4.61 -22.46 -19.94
CA TYR A 368 4.13 -21.12 -19.59
C TYR A 368 5.15 -20.03 -19.90
N GLY A 369 6.42 -20.37 -20.16
CA GLY A 369 7.51 -19.41 -20.33
C GLY A 369 7.97 -18.76 -19.02
N ILE A 370 7.76 -19.43 -17.88
CA ILE A 370 8.15 -18.98 -16.54
C ILE A 370 9.65 -19.26 -16.32
N THR A 371 10.36 -18.25 -15.83
CA THR A 371 11.71 -18.41 -15.29
C THR A 371 11.64 -18.22 -13.78
N PRO A 372 12.08 -19.18 -12.94
CA PRO A 372 12.10 -18.99 -11.49
C PRO A 372 12.91 -17.76 -11.09
N TYR A 373 12.35 -16.91 -10.25
CA TYR A 373 13.03 -15.76 -9.67
C TYR A 373 12.58 -15.55 -8.22
N LEU A 374 13.24 -14.60 -7.54
CA LEU A 374 13.03 -14.35 -6.11
C LEU A 374 11.88 -13.36 -5.87
N GLU A 375 10.98 -13.71 -4.96
CA GLU A 375 9.94 -12.81 -4.48
C GLU A 375 10.51 -11.71 -3.57
N SER A 376 10.00 -10.48 -3.71
CA SER A 376 10.24 -9.43 -2.72
C SER A 376 9.12 -9.42 -1.67
N MET A 377 9.52 -9.22 -0.41
CA MET A 377 8.63 -9.35 0.76
C MET A 377 8.41 -8.04 1.54
N GLY A 378 8.94 -6.90 1.09
CA GLY A 378 8.85 -5.62 1.79
C GLY A 378 7.86 -4.67 1.14
N THR A 379 6.58 -4.70 1.54
CA THR A 379 5.56 -3.77 1.03
C THR A 379 4.47 -3.57 2.08
N THR A 380 3.83 -2.39 2.07
CA THR A 380 2.63 -2.09 2.86
C THR A 380 1.52 -1.54 1.98
N HIS A 381 0.27 -1.74 2.39
CA HIS A 381 -0.89 -1.13 1.73
C HIS A 381 -1.76 -0.33 2.70
N VAL A 382 -2.28 0.81 2.22
CA VAL A 382 -3.29 1.60 2.90
C VAL A 382 -4.45 1.88 1.95
N SER A 383 -5.66 1.64 2.43
CA SER A 383 -6.91 1.91 1.74
C SER A 383 -7.80 2.82 2.58
N VAL A 384 -8.31 3.90 1.98
CA VAL A 384 -9.19 4.88 2.63
C VAL A 384 -10.42 5.12 1.77
N LEU A 385 -11.61 5.10 2.37
CA LEU A 385 -12.90 5.40 1.71
C LEU A 385 -13.72 6.34 2.59
N THR A 386 -14.31 7.38 2.00
CA THR A 386 -15.18 8.35 2.69
C THR A 386 -16.60 8.36 2.13
N GLU A 387 -17.53 8.94 2.89
CA GLU A 387 -18.98 8.96 2.59
C GLU A 387 -19.35 9.69 1.29
N ASP A 388 -18.50 10.60 0.82
CA ASP A 388 -18.66 11.32 -0.45
C ASP A 388 -18.21 10.50 -1.67
N GLY A 389 -17.76 9.26 -1.46
CA GLY A 389 -17.27 8.36 -2.50
C GLY A 389 -15.83 8.60 -2.92
N SER A 390 -15.14 9.59 -2.34
CA SER A 390 -13.70 9.75 -2.52
C SER A 390 -12.95 8.60 -1.86
N ALA A 391 -11.86 8.18 -2.47
CA ALA A 391 -11.11 7.04 -1.98
C ALA A 391 -9.65 7.06 -2.44
N VAL A 392 -8.78 6.43 -1.63
CA VAL A 392 -7.33 6.37 -1.84
C VAL A 392 -6.85 4.97 -1.58
N SER A 393 -6.28 4.32 -2.60
CA SER A 393 -5.51 3.09 -2.47
C SER A 393 -4.05 3.42 -2.71
N VAL A 394 -3.20 3.18 -1.72
CA VAL A 394 -1.77 3.48 -1.79
C VAL A 394 -0.96 2.31 -1.27
N THR A 395 0.06 1.98 -2.04
CA THR A 395 1.06 0.97 -1.65
C THR A 395 2.41 1.66 -1.59
N SER A 396 3.15 1.38 -0.53
CA SER A 396 4.48 1.90 -0.26
C SER A 396 5.44 0.74 -0.02
N SER A 397 6.71 0.93 -0.38
CA SER A 397 7.70 -0.13 -0.31
C SER A 397 9.12 0.44 -0.27
N ILE A 398 9.98 -0.23 0.50
CA ILE A 398 11.45 -0.12 0.42
C ILE A 398 12.07 -1.35 -0.32
N ASN A 399 11.24 -2.07 -1.07
CA ASN A 399 11.48 -3.31 -1.79
C ASN A 399 11.63 -4.57 -0.91
N HIS A 400 12.86 -4.95 -0.53
CA HIS A 400 13.05 -6.14 0.29
C HIS A 400 12.89 -5.84 1.79
N ILE A 401 12.90 -6.88 2.63
CA ILE A 401 12.88 -6.71 4.09
C ILE A 401 14.08 -5.87 4.53
N PHE A 402 13.80 -4.71 5.15
CA PHE A 402 14.75 -3.64 5.49
C PHE A 402 15.49 -3.03 4.27
N GLY A 403 14.97 -3.22 3.06
CA GLY A 403 15.52 -2.67 1.82
C GLY A 403 16.98 -3.05 1.58
N SER A 404 17.82 -2.02 1.45
CA SER A 404 19.29 -2.16 1.32
C SER A 404 19.99 -2.53 2.63
N LYS A 405 19.25 -2.57 3.75
CA LYS A 405 19.76 -2.64 5.13
C LYS A 405 20.71 -1.50 5.50
N VAL A 406 20.75 -0.43 4.71
CA VAL A 406 21.43 0.82 5.02
C VAL A 406 20.50 1.68 5.86
N PHE A 407 21.01 2.14 6.99
CA PHE A 407 20.33 3.01 7.94
C PHE A 407 21.16 4.28 8.10
N SER A 408 20.55 5.44 7.88
CA SER A 408 21.20 6.73 8.15
C SER A 408 21.07 7.08 9.63
N PRO A 409 22.16 7.02 10.43
CA PRO A 409 22.09 7.40 11.84
C PRO A 409 21.78 8.88 12.06
N SER A 410 22.08 9.74 11.08
CA SER A 410 21.83 11.18 11.18
C SER A 410 20.34 11.52 11.01
N THR A 411 19.61 10.75 10.21
CA THR A 411 18.20 11.02 9.86
C THR A 411 17.21 9.99 10.41
N GLY A 412 17.67 8.81 10.83
CA GLY A 412 16.81 7.70 11.25
C GLY A 412 16.12 6.97 10.09
N ILE A 413 16.52 7.20 8.85
CA ILE A 413 15.89 6.62 7.65
C ILE A 413 16.51 5.25 7.31
N ILE A 414 15.66 4.26 7.05
CA ILE A 414 16.03 2.96 6.43
C ILE A 414 15.81 3.07 4.93
N LEU A 415 16.81 2.69 4.13
CA LEU A 415 16.81 2.93 2.68
C LEU A 415 16.43 1.71 1.85
N ASN A 416 15.66 1.98 0.80
CA ASN A 416 15.24 1.00 -0.19
C ASN A 416 16.42 0.29 -0.88
N ASN A 417 16.12 -0.86 -1.50
CA ASN A 417 16.97 -1.45 -2.53
C ASN A 417 16.21 -1.59 -3.86
N GLN A 418 15.53 -0.52 -4.27
CA GLN A 418 14.59 -0.56 -5.38
C GLN A 418 15.23 -0.90 -6.73
N LEU A 419 16.51 -0.54 -6.93
CA LEU A 419 17.21 -0.85 -8.18
C LEU A 419 17.41 -2.37 -8.38
N TYR A 420 17.21 -3.17 -7.33
CA TYR A 420 17.27 -4.63 -7.43
C TYR A 420 16.18 -5.19 -8.36
N ASP A 421 15.08 -4.46 -8.58
CA ASP A 421 14.00 -4.90 -9.48
C ASP A 421 14.42 -4.93 -10.95
N PHE A 422 15.52 -4.26 -11.32
CA PHE A 422 16.12 -4.38 -12.65
C PHE A 422 16.81 -5.72 -12.87
N CYS A 423 17.17 -6.44 -11.80
CA CYS A 423 17.83 -7.74 -11.91
C CYS A 423 16.99 -8.72 -12.73
N ARG A 424 17.59 -9.26 -13.79
CA ARG A 424 17.00 -10.24 -14.73
C ARG A 424 15.80 -9.70 -15.54
N ARG A 425 15.47 -8.41 -15.42
CA ARG A 425 14.40 -7.73 -16.19
C ARG A 425 14.96 -6.76 -17.23
N ALA A 426 16.09 -6.11 -16.94
CA ALA A 426 16.72 -5.14 -17.83
C ALA A 426 18.13 -5.56 -18.26
N GLU A 427 18.55 -5.11 -19.45
CA GLU A 427 19.91 -5.29 -19.98
C GLU A 427 20.85 -4.14 -19.55
N SER A 428 20.29 -2.97 -19.22
CA SER A 428 21.01 -1.82 -18.69
C SER A 428 20.07 -0.97 -17.83
N ILE A 429 20.65 -0.12 -16.97
CA ILE A 429 19.92 0.88 -16.18
C ILE A 429 20.48 2.25 -16.61
N SER A 430 19.60 3.20 -16.93
CA SER A 430 19.95 4.59 -17.19
C SER A 430 19.11 5.56 -16.36
N THR A 431 19.58 6.80 -16.25
CA THR A 431 18.95 7.90 -15.52
C THR A 431 17.61 8.31 -16.13
N ASP A 432 17.50 8.11 -17.44
CA ASP A 432 16.31 8.30 -18.24
C ASP A 432 15.61 6.97 -18.53
N SER A 433 16.06 5.83 -17.99
CA SER A 433 15.49 4.50 -18.28
C SER A 433 14.24 4.21 -17.46
N GLU A 434 13.50 3.19 -17.90
CA GLU A 434 12.33 2.59 -17.25
C GLU A 434 12.36 2.77 -15.73
N GLU A 435 11.26 3.27 -15.15
CA GLU A 435 11.01 3.03 -13.74
C GLU A 435 11.13 1.52 -13.50
N ALA A 436 11.92 1.12 -12.49
CA ALA A 436 12.19 -0.29 -12.24
C ALA A 436 10.87 -1.06 -12.22
N ALA A 437 10.71 -2.04 -13.11
CA ALA A 437 9.43 -2.71 -13.34
C ALA A 437 8.81 -3.14 -12.01
N VAL A 438 7.64 -2.56 -11.71
CA VAL A 438 7.07 -2.59 -10.37
C VAL A 438 6.18 -3.81 -10.21
N THR A 439 6.44 -4.60 -9.18
CA THR A 439 5.53 -5.66 -8.74
C THR A 439 4.40 -5.14 -7.84
N LEU A 440 4.41 -3.89 -7.41
CA LEU A 440 3.29 -3.29 -6.67
C LEU A 440 2.01 -3.23 -7.53
N ARG A 441 0.88 -3.64 -6.95
CA ARG A 441 -0.39 -3.83 -7.66
C ARG A 441 -1.49 -3.12 -6.87
N HIS A 442 -2.09 -2.10 -7.50
CA HIS A 442 -3.04 -1.18 -6.87
C HIS A 442 -4.29 -1.20 -7.70
N ILE A 443 -5.44 -1.45 -7.07
CA ILE A 443 -6.66 -1.73 -7.80
C ILE A 443 -7.83 -1.00 -7.18
N PHE A 444 -8.44 -0.16 -7.99
CA PHE A 444 -9.74 0.39 -7.69
C PHE A 444 -10.79 -0.36 -8.51
N LEU A 445 -11.86 -0.85 -7.90
CA LEU A 445 -13.01 -1.41 -8.61
C LEU A 445 -14.23 -0.52 -8.36
N LYS A 446 -14.86 -0.05 -9.44
CA LYS A 446 -16.10 0.74 -9.37
C LYS A 446 -17.24 0.00 -10.06
N ILE A 447 -18.35 -0.20 -9.36
CA ILE A 447 -19.60 -0.68 -9.98
C ILE A 447 -20.25 0.48 -10.75
N ARG A 448 -20.78 0.20 -11.95
CA ARG A 448 -21.51 1.18 -12.78
C ARG A 448 -22.70 1.88 -12.09
N ARG A 449 -23.13 1.43 -10.91
CA ARG A 449 -24.33 1.87 -10.16
C ARG A 449 -24.05 2.32 -8.71
N ALA A 450 -22.90 2.95 -8.45
CA ALA A 450 -22.57 3.75 -7.25
C ALA A 450 -21.86 3.06 -6.07
N ALA A 451 -21.61 1.75 -6.11
CA ALA A 451 -20.74 1.10 -5.12
C ALA A 451 -19.28 1.09 -5.60
N SER A 452 -18.37 1.49 -4.71
CA SER A 452 -16.92 1.48 -4.93
C SER A 452 -16.29 0.44 -4.01
N LEU A 453 -15.47 -0.43 -4.57
CA LEU A 453 -14.61 -1.37 -3.85
C LEU A 453 -13.17 -0.91 -4.03
N LEU A 454 -12.50 -0.67 -2.92
CA LEU A 454 -11.10 -0.28 -2.89
C LEU A 454 -10.28 -1.46 -2.40
N TYR A 455 -9.25 -1.86 -3.16
CA TYR A 455 -8.42 -3.00 -2.78
C TYR A 455 -6.95 -2.81 -3.17
N GLY A 456 -6.08 -3.19 -2.25
CA GLY A 456 -4.70 -3.53 -2.57
C GLY A 456 -4.17 -4.48 -1.52
N SER A 457 -3.23 -5.33 -1.92
CA SER A 457 -2.54 -6.27 -1.04
C SER A 457 -1.08 -5.84 -0.89
N SER A 458 -0.53 -6.07 0.30
CA SER A 458 0.92 -6.02 0.53
C SER A 458 1.56 -7.31 0.00
N CYS A 459 2.83 -7.24 -0.41
CA CYS A 459 3.62 -8.26 -1.14
C CYS A 459 3.53 -8.17 -2.67
N ALA A 460 4.71 -8.03 -3.28
CA ALA A 460 4.93 -7.79 -4.71
C ALA A 460 4.23 -8.80 -5.65
N GLU A 461 4.16 -10.07 -5.30
CA GLU A 461 3.69 -11.10 -6.24
C GLU A 461 2.44 -11.83 -5.79
N VAL A 462 2.39 -12.16 -4.50
CA VAL A 462 1.19 -12.68 -3.85
C VAL A 462 0.02 -11.68 -3.97
N SER A 463 0.29 -10.38 -4.15
CA SER A 463 -0.79 -9.41 -4.34
C SER A 463 -1.71 -9.69 -5.53
N VAL A 464 -1.29 -10.33 -6.63
CA VAL A 464 -2.27 -10.71 -7.69
C VAL A 464 -3.14 -11.86 -7.23
N GLU A 465 -2.50 -12.85 -6.63
CA GLU A 465 -3.12 -14.09 -6.15
C GLU A 465 -4.14 -13.75 -5.08
N ASP A 466 -3.73 -13.02 -4.06
CA ASP A 466 -4.59 -12.48 -3.02
C ASP A 466 -5.68 -11.57 -3.62
N THR A 467 -5.34 -10.55 -4.44
CA THR A 467 -6.37 -9.61 -4.92
C THR A 467 -7.44 -10.33 -5.73
N GLY A 468 -7.04 -11.25 -6.59
CA GLY A 468 -7.99 -11.97 -7.40
C GLY A 468 -8.82 -12.98 -6.59
N ASP A 469 -8.19 -13.74 -5.69
CA ASP A 469 -8.91 -14.64 -4.77
C ASP A 469 -9.95 -13.88 -3.92
N TRP A 470 -9.62 -12.65 -3.49
CA TRP A 470 -10.52 -11.79 -2.72
C TRP A 470 -11.64 -11.16 -3.56
N ILE A 471 -11.40 -10.77 -4.82
CA ILE A 471 -12.46 -10.27 -5.72
C ILE A 471 -13.48 -11.37 -6.00
N ASP A 472 -13.00 -12.59 -6.26
CA ASP A 472 -13.85 -13.75 -6.48
C ASP A 472 -14.65 -14.11 -5.20
N TRP A 473 -14.02 -14.00 -4.02
CA TRP A 473 -14.68 -14.18 -2.73
C TRP A 473 -15.70 -13.06 -2.41
N TRP A 474 -15.44 -11.82 -2.80
CA TRP A 474 -16.38 -10.71 -2.60
C TRP A 474 -17.58 -10.81 -3.55
N GLU A 475 -17.39 -11.19 -4.82
CA GLU A 475 -18.50 -11.54 -5.71
C GLU A 475 -19.33 -12.71 -5.14
N TYR A 476 -18.67 -13.69 -4.52
CA TYR A 476 -19.34 -14.78 -3.80
C TYR A 476 -20.21 -14.26 -2.63
N ASP A 477 -19.70 -13.36 -1.79
CA ASP A 477 -20.41 -12.87 -0.60
C ASP A 477 -21.55 -11.87 -0.90
N HIS A 478 -21.42 -11.04 -1.96
CA HIS A 478 -22.47 -10.10 -2.37
C HIS A 478 -23.76 -10.78 -2.85
N TYR A 479 -23.66 -11.98 -3.42
CA TYR A 479 -24.83 -12.79 -3.79
C TYR A 479 -25.51 -13.48 -2.60
N TRP A 480 -24.79 -13.77 -1.52
CA TRP A 480 -25.36 -14.38 -0.31
C TRP A 480 -26.08 -13.36 0.60
N ASN A 481 -25.58 -12.13 0.68
CA ASN A 481 -26.21 -11.09 1.50
C ASN A 481 -27.50 -10.49 0.89
N GLY A 482 -27.80 -10.78 -0.39
CA GLY A 482 -29.09 -10.47 -1.01
C GLY A 482 -30.28 -11.27 -0.46
N LEU A 483 -30.06 -12.29 0.39
CA LEU A 483 -31.10 -13.18 0.91
C LEU A 483 -31.12 -13.36 2.44
N GLY A 484 -30.53 -12.45 3.22
CA GLY A 484 -30.84 -12.30 4.64
C GLY A 484 -30.44 -13.46 5.56
N ALA A 485 -29.34 -14.16 5.28
CA ALA A 485 -28.80 -15.19 6.18
C ALA A 485 -27.60 -14.66 6.99
N HIS A 486 -27.83 -14.29 8.24
CA HIS A 486 -26.76 -14.04 9.22
C HIS A 486 -25.92 -15.31 9.43
N LYS A 487 -24.60 -15.21 9.27
CA LYS A 487 -23.64 -16.14 9.92
C LYS A 487 -22.68 -15.35 10.82
N PRO A 488 -22.34 -15.90 12.00
CA PRO A 488 -21.43 -15.25 12.95
C PRO A 488 -19.99 -15.25 12.41
N PRO A 489 -19.14 -14.32 12.87
CA PRO A 489 -17.74 -14.26 12.46
C PRO A 489 -17.02 -15.54 12.85
N LEU A 490 -16.42 -16.21 11.87
CA LEU A 490 -15.44 -17.27 12.08
C LEU A 490 -14.19 -16.62 12.70
N VAL A 491 -14.06 -16.80 14.02
CA VAL A 491 -12.82 -16.57 14.75
C VAL A 491 -11.82 -17.63 14.29
N TRP A 492 -10.78 -17.21 13.59
CA TRP A 492 -9.60 -18.04 13.39
C TRP A 492 -9.00 -18.34 14.77
N LYS A 493 -9.10 -19.59 15.21
CA LYS A 493 -8.21 -20.13 16.25
C LYS A 493 -6.96 -20.64 15.53
N GLU A 494 -5.82 -20.05 15.87
CA GLU A 494 -4.50 -20.53 15.46
C GLU A 494 -4.29 -22.00 15.91
N PRO A 495 -3.51 -22.79 15.16
CA PRO A 495 -2.90 -24.02 15.68
C PRO A 495 -1.89 -23.75 16.79
#